data_AF-A0A2E4L642-F1
#
_entry.id   AF-A0A2E4L642-F1
#
_cell.length_a   1.000
_cell.length_b   1.000
_cell.length_c   1.000
_cell.angle_alpha   90.00
_cell.angle_beta   90.00
_cell.angle_gamma   90.00
#
_symmetry.space_group_name_H-M   'P 1'
#
loop_
_entity.id
_entity.type
_entity.pdbx_description
1 polymer ?
#
loop_
_entity_poly.entity_id
_entity_poly.type
_entity_poly.pdbx_seq_one_letter_code
_entity_poly.pdbx_strand_id
1 'polypeptide(L)'
;MREKKVIGRSDKVDLPDLGIMEANAKVDTGAYTSSIHCKKIKINEGILSFQLPTEIEGKSVVKKFQTRDYYQKSIKSSNGESQKRYIIKTHIVIFGKSYLAEFSLSDRSLMKNPILLGRKLLKDRFLVDVSKKNLSADQKKTS
;
A
#
# COMPACT_ATOMS: atom_id res chain seq x y z
N MET A 1 15.71 7.53 21.74
CA MET A 1 15.05 7.00 20.52
C MET A 1 13.59 6.73 20.84
N ARG A 2 12.63 7.07 19.97
CA ARG A 2 11.23 6.63 20.17
C ARG A 2 11.16 5.11 20.00
N GLU A 3 10.39 4.46 20.85
CA GLU A 3 10.13 3.02 20.76
C GLU A 3 9.41 2.71 19.44
N LYS A 4 9.96 1.75 18.68
CA LYS A 4 9.38 1.31 17.39
C LYS A 4 8.39 0.18 17.65
N LYS A 5 7.22 0.22 17.00
CA LYS A 5 6.30 -0.94 17.03
C LYS A 5 6.87 -2.08 16.19
N VAL A 6 6.75 -3.31 16.67
CA VAL A 6 7.09 -4.49 15.87
C VAL A 6 5.97 -4.79 14.88
N ILE A 7 6.29 -4.94 13.60
CA ILE A 7 5.37 -5.35 12.53
C ILE A 7 5.85 -6.68 11.93
N GLY A 8 4.92 -7.55 11.53
CA GLY A 8 5.26 -8.82 10.88
C GLY A 8 5.73 -8.66 9.43
N ARG A 9 6.11 -9.77 8.78
CA ARG A 9 6.39 -9.78 7.32
C ARG A 9 5.16 -9.51 6.44
N SER A 10 3.96 -9.61 7.01
CA SER A 10 2.69 -9.24 6.39
C SER A 10 1.71 -8.77 7.44
N ASP A 11 0.75 -7.95 7.04
CA ASP A 11 -0.33 -7.48 7.91
C ASP A 11 -1.61 -7.18 7.11
N LYS A 12 -2.69 -6.82 7.79
CA LYS A 12 -3.86 -6.19 7.17
C LYS A 12 -3.85 -4.69 7.48
N VAL A 13 -4.13 -3.87 6.46
CA VAL A 13 -4.10 -2.41 6.58
C VAL A 13 -5.35 -1.78 5.97
N ASP A 14 -5.70 -0.61 6.48
CA ASP A 14 -6.81 0.19 5.97
C ASP A 14 -6.26 1.39 5.19
N LEU A 15 -6.86 1.71 4.04
CA LEU A 15 -6.60 2.92 3.25
C LEU A 15 -7.92 3.72 3.16
N PRO A 16 -8.27 4.51 4.19
CA PRO A 16 -9.58 5.14 4.31
C PRO A 16 -9.91 6.10 3.17
N ASP A 17 -8.95 6.88 2.65
CA ASP A 17 -9.22 7.79 1.53
C ASP A 17 -9.58 7.04 0.23
N LEU A 18 -9.20 5.75 0.16
CA LEU A 18 -9.53 4.85 -0.95
C LEU A 18 -10.68 3.90 -0.59
N GLY A 19 -11.28 4.04 0.60
CA GLY A 19 -12.32 3.15 1.10
C GLY A 19 -11.93 1.68 1.09
N ILE A 20 -10.64 1.35 1.23
CA ILE A 20 -10.15 -0.03 1.29
C ILE A 20 -9.93 -0.36 2.76
N MET A 21 -10.52 -1.47 3.21
CA MET A 21 -10.43 -1.95 4.58
C MET A 21 -9.84 -3.35 4.59
N GLU A 22 -9.07 -3.66 5.64
CA GLU A 22 -8.52 -4.98 5.92
C GLU A 22 -7.72 -5.62 4.76
N ALA A 23 -7.09 -4.79 3.93
CA ALA A 23 -6.38 -5.26 2.77
C ALA A 23 -5.06 -5.94 3.15
N ASN A 24 -4.81 -7.10 2.52
CA ASN A 24 -3.55 -7.82 2.70
C ASN A 24 -2.37 -6.98 2.21
N ALA A 25 -1.41 -6.75 3.09
CA ALA A 25 -0.19 -6.03 2.80
C ALA A 25 1.03 -6.89 3.13
N LYS A 26 2.02 -6.88 2.23
CA LYS A 26 3.35 -7.43 2.50
C LYS A 26 4.25 -6.31 2.99
N VAL A 27 4.98 -6.55 4.07
CA VAL A 27 6.06 -5.67 4.52
C VAL A 27 7.30 -6.01 3.71
N ASP A 28 7.81 -5.04 2.95
CA ASP A 28 8.87 -5.26 1.98
C ASP A 28 10.02 -4.27 2.19
N THR A 29 11.04 -4.72 2.91
CA THR A 29 12.26 -3.94 3.16
C THR A 29 13.13 -3.77 1.92
N GLY A 30 12.89 -4.54 0.84
CA GLY A 30 13.53 -4.34 -0.46
C GLY A 30 12.94 -3.18 -1.25
N ALA A 31 11.67 -2.83 -1.02
CA ALA A 31 11.00 -1.73 -1.69
C ALA A 31 11.25 -0.39 -0.98
N TYR A 32 11.60 0.66 -1.72
CA TYR A 32 11.74 2.01 -1.13
C TYR A 32 10.39 2.70 -0.91
N THR A 33 9.58 2.78 -1.97
CA THR A 33 8.23 3.36 -1.94
C THR A 33 7.20 2.24 -1.86
N SER A 34 6.15 2.43 -1.06
CA SER A 34 5.02 1.50 -0.99
C SER A 34 4.30 1.40 -2.34
N SER A 35 3.57 0.32 -2.61
CA SER A 35 2.85 0.16 -3.88
C SER A 35 1.45 -0.40 -3.67
N ILE A 36 0.51 0.05 -4.50
CA ILE A 36 -0.86 -0.48 -4.55
C ILE A 36 -1.08 -1.13 -5.92
N HIS A 37 -1.73 -2.29 -5.89
CA HIS A 37 -2.24 -2.95 -7.08
C HIS A 37 -3.41 -2.15 -7.64
N CYS A 38 -3.28 -1.73 -8.90
CA CYS A 38 -4.35 -1.09 -9.64
C CYS A 38 -4.33 -1.52 -11.10
N LYS A 39 -5.47 -1.32 -11.78
CA LYS A 39 -5.67 -1.57 -13.20
C LYS A 39 -6.13 -0.30 -13.92
N LYS A 40 -6.05 -0.32 -15.25
CA LYS A 40 -6.57 0.74 -16.15
C LYS A 40 -6.12 2.15 -15.74
N ILE A 41 -4.83 2.32 -15.46
CA ILE A 41 -4.26 3.63 -15.12
C ILE A 41 -4.22 4.49 -16.39
N LYS A 42 -4.90 5.65 -16.38
CA LYS A 42 -4.97 6.57 -17.53
C LYS A 42 -4.99 8.02 -17.05
N ILE A 43 -4.40 8.91 -17.83
CA ILE A 43 -4.56 10.36 -17.64
C ILE A 43 -5.50 10.89 -18.73
N ASN A 44 -6.46 11.72 -18.34
CA ASN A 44 -7.23 12.55 -19.25
C ASN A 44 -7.29 13.98 -18.70
N GLU A 45 -6.91 14.98 -19.49
CA GLU A 45 -6.95 16.41 -19.09
C GLU A 45 -6.31 16.68 -17.71
N GLY A 46 -5.15 16.07 -17.47
CA GLY A 46 -4.42 16.21 -16.20
C GLY A 46 -5.01 15.45 -15.02
N ILE A 47 -6.14 14.74 -15.17
CA ILE A 47 -6.76 13.90 -14.14
C ILE A 47 -6.26 12.46 -14.31
N LEU A 48 -5.59 11.94 -13.29
CA LEU A 48 -5.21 10.53 -13.21
C LEU A 48 -6.41 9.70 -12.77
N SER A 49 -6.75 8.68 -13.54
CA SER A 49 -7.79 7.70 -13.25
C SER A 49 -7.21 6.30 -13.14
N PHE A 50 -7.69 5.50 -12.19
CA PHE A 50 -7.26 4.13 -11.99
C PHE A 50 -8.33 3.29 -11.28
N GLN A 51 -8.19 1.98 -11.35
CA GLN A 51 -9.12 1.02 -10.76
C GLN A 51 -8.42 0.20 -9.68
N LEU A 52 -9.03 0.08 -8.50
CA LEU A 52 -8.55 -0.73 -7.40
C LEU A 52 -9.44 -1.97 -7.27
N PRO A 53 -8.95 -3.17 -7.63
CA PRO A 53 -9.61 -4.41 -7.26
C PRO A 53 -9.54 -4.58 -5.73
N THR A 54 -10.69 -4.80 -5.12
CA THR A 54 -10.83 -5.05 -3.68
C THR A 54 -11.84 -6.16 -3.45
N GLU A 55 -11.82 -6.75 -2.26
CA GLU A 55 -12.85 -7.67 -1.82
C GLU A 55 -13.70 -6.99 -0.74
N ILE A 56 -15.02 -7.10 -0.84
CA ILE A 56 -15.99 -6.61 0.15
C ILE A 56 -16.95 -7.76 0.41
N GLU A 57 -17.02 -8.24 1.65
CA GLU A 57 -17.91 -9.34 2.05
C GLU A 57 -17.76 -10.59 1.16
N GLY A 58 -16.53 -10.96 0.81
CA GLY A 58 -16.24 -12.11 -0.05
C GLY A 58 -16.53 -11.89 -1.55
N LYS A 59 -16.98 -10.70 -1.94
CA LYS A 59 -17.26 -10.36 -3.35
C LYS A 59 -16.15 -9.50 -3.92
N SER A 60 -15.69 -9.87 -5.12
CA SER A 60 -14.75 -9.05 -5.89
C SER A 60 -15.44 -7.78 -6.38
N VAL A 61 -14.94 -6.63 -5.96
CA VAL A 61 -15.43 -5.30 -6.33
C VAL A 61 -14.29 -4.50 -6.96
N VAL A 62 -14.61 -3.67 -7.95
CA VAL A 62 -13.64 -2.75 -8.55
C VAL A 62 -14.06 -1.32 -8.25
N LYS A 63 -13.25 -0.60 -7.48
CA LYS A 63 -13.44 0.82 -7.21
C LYS A 63 -12.68 1.67 -8.21
N LYS A 64 -13.30 2.72 -8.74
CA LYS A 64 -12.67 3.69 -9.64
C LYS A 64 -12.27 4.92 -8.84
N PHE A 65 -11.06 5.40 -9.06
CA PHE A 65 -10.52 6.60 -8.42
C PHE A 65 -10.02 7.58 -9.46
N GLN A 66 -10.17 8.87 -9.14
CA GLN A 66 -9.67 9.98 -9.93
C GLN A 66 -9.00 11.00 -9.02
N THR A 67 -7.85 11.52 -9.43
CA THR A 67 -7.13 12.56 -8.67
C THR A 67 -6.30 13.45 -9.59
N ARG A 68 -6.13 14.71 -9.18
CA ARG A 68 -5.13 15.63 -9.73
C ARG A 68 -3.86 15.69 -8.88
N ASP A 69 -3.91 15.19 -7.64
CA ASP A 69 -2.74 15.09 -6.77
C ASP A 69 -2.00 13.79 -7.03
N TYR A 70 -1.08 13.85 -8.00
CA TYR A 70 -0.14 12.79 -8.30
C TYR A 70 1.14 13.38 -8.92
N TYR A 71 2.18 12.57 -8.93
CA TYR A 71 3.40 12.86 -9.70
C TYR A 71 3.98 11.56 -10.25
N GLN A 72 4.93 11.66 -11.18
CA GLN A 72 5.63 10.50 -11.71
C GLN A 72 6.98 10.31 -11.03
N LYS A 73 7.35 9.05 -10.79
CA LYS A 73 8.68 8.68 -10.29
C LYS A 73 9.21 7.46 -11.03
N SER A 74 10.50 7.47 -11.32
CA SER A 74 11.18 6.26 -11.81
C SER A 74 11.32 5.26 -10.67
N ILE A 75 10.76 4.06 -10.86
CA ILE A 75 10.81 2.96 -9.90
C ILE A 75 11.56 1.81 -10.55
N LYS A 76 12.67 1.40 -9.91
CA LYS A 76 13.44 0.22 -10.30
C LYS A 76 12.81 -1.03 -9.68
N SER A 77 12.45 -2.01 -10.49
CA SER A 77 12.00 -3.32 -10.02
C SER A 77 13.19 -4.21 -9.66
N SER A 78 12.90 -5.31 -8.95
CA SER A 78 13.90 -6.29 -8.55
C SER A 78 14.61 -6.99 -9.71
N ASN A 79 14.01 -6.99 -10.91
CA ASN A 79 14.60 -7.49 -12.15
C ASN A 79 15.53 -6.47 -12.84
N GLY A 80 15.76 -5.29 -12.25
CA GLY A 80 16.68 -4.28 -12.76
C GLY A 80 16.04 -3.24 -13.70
N GLU A 81 14.84 -3.51 -14.22
CA GLU A 81 14.13 -2.59 -15.10
C GLU A 81 13.64 -1.35 -14.35
N SER A 82 13.67 -0.20 -15.02
CA SER A 82 13.17 1.06 -14.47
C SER A 82 11.92 1.50 -15.23
N GLN A 83 10.86 1.78 -14.48
CA GLN A 83 9.56 2.17 -15.01
C GLN A 83 9.13 3.51 -14.40
N LYS A 84 8.64 4.44 -15.22
CA LYS A 84 7.91 5.61 -14.70
C LYS A 84 6.55 5.16 -14.16
N ARG A 85 6.30 5.39 -12.87
CA ARG A 85 5.03 5.08 -12.20
C ARG A 85 4.41 6.34 -11.61
N TYR A 86 3.09 6.38 -11.60
CA TYR A 86 2.34 7.40 -10.88
C TYR A 86 2.38 7.13 -9.39
N ILE A 87 2.60 8.18 -8.62
CA ILE A 87 2.60 8.16 -7.16
C ILE A 87 1.41 9.00 -6.69
N ILE A 88 0.63 8.44 -5.78
CA ILE A 88 -0.42 9.15 -5.04
C ILE A 88 -0.05 9.19 -3.56
N LYS A 89 -0.63 10.15 -2.83
CA LYS A 89 -0.58 10.20 -1.37
C LYS A 89 -1.94 9.79 -0.81
N THR A 90 -1.93 8.94 0.21
CA THR A 90 -3.14 8.55 0.93
C THR A 90 -2.79 8.12 2.35
N HIS A 91 -3.75 8.23 3.25
CA HIS A 91 -3.66 7.71 4.60
C HIS A 91 -3.68 6.19 4.59
N ILE A 92 -2.78 5.60 5.38
CA ILE A 92 -2.78 4.19 5.74
C ILE A 92 -2.90 4.07 7.27
N VAL A 93 -3.78 3.17 7.73
CA VAL A 93 -3.95 2.87 9.15
C VAL A 93 -3.21 1.57 9.49
N ILE A 94 -2.28 1.66 10.45
CA ILE A 94 -1.52 0.52 11.00
C ILE A 94 -1.44 0.70 12.51
N PHE A 95 -1.80 -0.34 13.27
CA PHE A 95 -1.92 -0.33 14.72
C PHE A 95 -2.80 0.82 15.25
N GLY A 96 -3.94 1.06 14.60
CA GLY A 96 -4.88 2.13 14.94
C GLY A 96 -4.37 3.55 14.67
N LYS A 97 -3.17 3.71 14.12
CA LYS A 97 -2.58 5.02 13.80
C LYS A 97 -2.62 5.28 12.30
N SER A 98 -3.06 6.48 11.93
CA SER A 98 -3.08 6.96 10.54
C SER A 98 -1.73 7.58 10.15
N TYR A 99 -1.22 7.22 8.97
CA TYR A 99 0.00 7.78 8.39
C TYR A 99 -0.25 8.23 6.96
N LEU A 100 0.08 9.47 6.62
CA LEU A 100 0.13 9.89 5.23
C LEU A 100 1.33 9.26 4.54
N ALA A 101 1.10 8.50 3.46
CA ALA A 101 2.13 7.75 2.76
C ALA A 101 2.01 7.84 1.24
N GLU A 102 3.14 7.70 0.57
CA GLU A 102 3.22 7.63 -0.88
C GLU A 102 3.08 6.20 -1.37
N PHE A 103 2.22 5.99 -2.35
CA PHE A 103 2.03 4.72 -3.02
C PHE A 103 2.23 4.84 -4.53
N SER A 104 3.11 4.00 -5.07
CA SER A 104 3.21 3.82 -6.50
C SER A 104 2.06 2.95 -7.02
N LEU A 105 1.37 3.45 -8.04
CA LEU A 105 0.36 2.70 -8.78
C LEU A 105 1.05 1.70 -9.71
N SER A 106 0.69 0.42 -9.60
CA SER A 106 1.30 -0.65 -10.40
C SER A 106 0.31 -1.78 -10.70
N ASP A 107 0.44 -2.39 -11.88
CA ASP A 107 -0.20 -3.68 -12.13
C ASP A 107 0.62 -4.76 -11.41
N ARG A 108 -0.05 -5.48 -10.53
CA ARG A 108 0.49 -6.55 -9.68
C ARG A 108 -0.43 -7.77 -9.74
N SER A 109 -1.18 -7.93 -10.82
CA SER A 109 -2.18 -8.97 -11.01
C SER A 109 -1.67 -10.40 -10.78
N LEU A 110 -0.36 -10.63 -10.98
CA LEU A 110 0.30 -11.92 -10.73
C LEU A 110 0.76 -12.12 -9.27
N MET A 111 0.52 -11.15 -8.38
CA MET A 111 1.07 -11.14 -7.02
C MET A 111 -0.01 -11.38 -5.97
N LYS A 112 0.33 -12.14 -4.92
CA LYS A 112 -0.58 -12.50 -3.83
C LYS A 112 -1.07 -11.32 -2.97
N ASN A 113 -0.28 -10.25 -2.84
CA ASN A 113 -0.60 -9.13 -1.98
C ASN A 113 -0.87 -7.86 -2.82
N PRO A 114 -2.06 -7.25 -2.69
CA PRO A 114 -2.41 -6.02 -3.41
C PRO A 114 -1.60 -4.82 -2.92
N ILE A 115 -1.07 -4.85 -1.69
CA ILE A 115 -0.29 -3.76 -1.11
C ILE A 115 1.12 -4.22 -0.74
N LEU A 116 2.12 -3.39 -1.04
CA LEU A 116 3.47 -3.50 -0.46
C LEU A 116 3.75 -2.28 0.41
N LEU A 117 4.29 -2.51 1.62
CA LEU A 117 4.75 -1.47 2.52
C LEU A 117 6.27 -1.32 2.39
N GLY A 118 6.70 -0.20 1.81
CA GLY A 118 8.11 0.08 1.54
C GLY A 118 8.82 0.81 2.68
N ARG A 119 10.15 0.87 2.61
CA ARG A 119 11.02 1.48 3.63
C ARG A 119 10.67 2.92 3.97
N LYS A 120 10.18 3.75 3.04
CA LYS A 120 9.78 5.15 3.34
C LYS A 120 8.63 5.21 4.35
N LEU A 121 7.71 4.25 4.32
CA LEU A 121 6.67 4.12 5.34
C LEU A 121 7.22 3.48 6.63
N LEU A 122 8.11 2.50 6.50
CA LEU A 122 8.59 1.73 7.66
C LEU A 122 9.61 2.48 8.52
N LYS A 123 10.43 3.33 7.89
CA LYS A 123 11.55 4.06 8.51
C LYS A 123 11.05 4.85 9.73
N ASP A 124 11.81 4.74 10.82
CA ASP A 124 11.60 5.42 12.10
C ASP A 124 10.27 5.12 12.82
N ARG A 125 9.47 4.18 12.29
CA ARG A 125 8.15 3.80 12.84
C ARG A 125 8.08 2.35 13.30
N PHE A 126 8.67 1.43 12.53
CA PHE A 126 8.50 0.00 12.76
C PHE A 126 9.83 -0.78 12.79
N LEU A 127 9.86 -1.85 13.59
CA LEU A 127 10.82 -2.93 13.51
C LEU A 127 10.15 -4.11 12.81
N VAL A 128 10.77 -4.67 11.77
CA VAL A 128 10.19 -5.78 11.01
C VAL A 128 10.65 -7.11 11.58
N ASP A 129 9.72 -7.91 12.10
CA ASP A 129 9.95 -9.29 12.53
C ASP A 129 9.38 -10.26 11.50
N VAL A 130 10.28 -10.96 10.78
CA VAL A 130 9.91 -11.88 9.71
C VAL A 130 9.26 -13.18 10.21
N SER A 131 9.37 -13.48 11.50
CA SER A 131 8.72 -14.63 12.14
C SER A 131 7.23 -14.39 12.40
N LYS A 132 6.80 -13.12 12.44
CA LYS A 132 5.43 -12.71 12.78
C LYS A 132 4.62 -12.30 11.54
N LYS A 133 3.30 -12.29 11.69
CA LYS A 133 2.33 -11.80 10.71
C LYS A 133 1.15 -11.17 11.44
N ASN A 134 0.43 -10.24 10.81
CA ASN A 134 -0.88 -9.74 11.23
C ASN A 134 -0.92 -9.10 12.62
N LEU A 135 0.20 -8.60 13.13
CA LEU A 135 0.28 -8.03 14.49
C LEU A 135 -0.63 -6.82 14.65
N SER A 136 -0.74 -5.95 13.64
CA SER A 136 -1.66 -4.82 13.65
C SER A 136 -3.11 -5.28 13.59
N ALA A 137 -3.42 -6.23 12.70
CA ALA A 137 -4.77 -6.79 12.58
C ALA A 137 -5.24 -7.50 13.85
N ASP A 138 -4.37 -8.23 14.52
CA ASP A 138 -4.71 -8.97 15.74
C ASP A 138 -4.90 -8.02 16.94
N GLN A 139 -4.16 -6.91 17.00
CA GLN A 139 -4.43 -5.84 17.98
C GLN A 139 -5.82 -5.22 17.78
N LYS A 140 -6.27 -5.05 16.53
CA LYS A 140 -7.59 -4.49 16.21
C LYS A 140 -8.75 -5.36 16.70
N LYS A 141 -8.57 -6.68 16.80
CA LYS A 141 -9.60 -7.63 17.29
C LYS A 141 -9.73 -7.67 18.81
N THR A 142 -8.71 -7.22 19.52
CA THR A 142 -8.63 -7.25 20.98
C THR A 142 -8.94 -5.89 21.61
N SER A 143 -9.23 -4.88 20.79
CA SER A 143 -9.57 -3.51 21.19
C SER A 143 -11.06 -3.22 21.03
#